data_AF-S3JYS0-F1
#
_entry.id   AF-S3JYS0-F1
#
_cell.length_a   1.000
_cell.length_b   1.000
_cell.length_c   1.000
_cell.angle_alpha   90.00
_cell.angle_beta   90.00
_cell.angle_gamma   90.00
#
_symmetry.space_group_name_H-M   'P 1'
#
loop_
_entity.id
_entity.type
_entity.pdbx_description
1 polymer ?
#
loop_
_entity_poly.entity_id
_entity_poly.type
_entity_poly.pdbx_seq_one_letter_code
_entity_poly.pdbx_strand_id
1 'polypeptide(L)'
;MATSKAKQIQNPRERYSRKLKQIPTPEFYVFYNGEEKYPSQTELKLSDAFAVKSAKPSLELLAKVININYNKDSKLLENCKPLEEYTLFVEAVRRHIRLDAENGFKNAIKECIQNDILRDYLERKSREVMNMLIAEYDYDTDIAVQREEEREIAFAEGEAQGIERGIEQGIQQGFSDGSRQKALETAKLMKNMNYPISDICTISGLSVEEVEKL
;
A
#
# COMPACT_ATOMS: atom_id res chain seq x y z
N MET A 1 -0.57 16.11 -23.16
CA MET A 1 -0.92 17.42 -23.76
C MET A 1 -0.08 18.56 -23.14
N ALA A 2 1.27 18.43 -23.09
CA ALA A 2 2.15 19.37 -22.37
C ALA A 2 2.95 20.33 -23.29
N THR A 3 2.84 20.17 -24.62
CA THR A 3 3.74 20.81 -25.59
C THR A 3 3.27 22.15 -26.15
N SER A 4 2.08 22.65 -25.80
CA SER A 4 1.51 23.84 -26.46
C SER A 4 1.90 25.18 -25.82
N LYS A 5 2.05 25.29 -24.49
CA LYS A 5 2.31 26.58 -23.83
C LYS A 5 3.76 27.07 -23.88
N ALA A 6 4.75 26.18 -23.83
CA ALA A 6 6.17 26.60 -23.83
C ALA A 6 6.64 27.17 -25.19
N LYS A 7 6.06 26.71 -26.31
CA LYS A 7 6.41 27.21 -27.65
C LYS A 7 6.06 28.67 -27.88
N GLN A 8 5.09 29.21 -27.13
CA GLN A 8 4.60 30.59 -27.26
C GLN A 8 5.47 31.62 -26.51
N ILE A 9 6.35 31.19 -25.60
CA ILE A 9 7.05 32.09 -24.68
C ILE A 9 8.44 32.52 -25.20
N GLN A 10 9.01 31.79 -26.16
CA GLN A 10 10.39 32.04 -26.59
C GLN A 10 10.49 32.51 -28.05
N ASN A 11 11.11 33.67 -28.24
CA ASN A 11 11.46 34.23 -29.54
C ASN A 11 12.21 33.16 -30.38
N PRO A 12 11.80 32.89 -31.63
CA PRO A 12 12.39 31.86 -32.47
C PRO A 12 13.92 31.94 -32.61
N ARG A 13 14.50 33.15 -32.56
CA ARG A 13 15.97 33.35 -32.60
C ARG A 13 16.66 32.83 -31.35
N GLU A 14 15.99 32.83 -30.20
CA GLU A 14 16.56 32.39 -28.94
C GLU A 14 16.74 30.88 -28.85
N ARG A 15 16.04 30.10 -29.68
CA ARG A 15 16.22 28.65 -29.80
C ARG A 15 17.61 28.27 -30.30
N TYR A 16 18.26 29.17 -31.04
CA TYR A 16 19.61 28.98 -31.58
C TYR A 16 20.69 29.65 -30.73
N SER A 17 20.31 30.21 -29.58
CA SER A 17 21.25 30.81 -28.64
C SER A 17 22.12 29.73 -27.99
N ARG A 18 23.45 29.94 -28.00
CA ARG A 18 24.40 29.11 -27.22
C ARG A 18 24.41 29.43 -25.72
N LYS A 19 23.79 30.54 -25.31
CA LYS A 19 23.66 30.93 -23.90
C LYS A 19 22.54 30.12 -23.25
N LEU A 20 22.79 29.62 -22.03
CA LEU A 20 21.79 28.94 -21.21
C LEU A 20 20.59 29.86 -20.98
N LYS A 21 19.40 29.35 -21.26
CA LYS A 21 18.13 30.07 -21.06
C LYS A 21 17.47 29.57 -19.79
N GLN A 22 17.26 30.49 -18.86
CA GLN A 22 16.52 30.21 -17.63
C GLN A 22 15.05 29.97 -17.99
N ILE A 23 14.47 28.93 -17.38
CA ILE A 23 13.05 28.63 -17.47
C ILE A 23 12.42 28.85 -16.10
N PRO A 24 11.11 29.14 -16.02
CA PRO A 24 10.40 29.12 -14.76
C PRO A 24 10.60 27.79 -14.04
N THR A 25 10.76 27.85 -12.72
CA THR A 25 10.89 26.62 -11.92
C THR A 25 9.56 25.85 -12.02
N PRO A 26 9.58 24.61 -12.51
CA PRO A 26 8.37 23.80 -12.57
C PRO A 26 7.96 23.36 -11.16
N GLU A 27 6.66 23.40 -10.88
CA GLU A 27 6.08 22.79 -9.69
C GLU A 27 5.17 21.64 -10.11
N PHE A 28 5.25 20.53 -9.37
CA PHE A 28 4.44 19.33 -9.62
C PHE A 28 3.50 19.12 -8.45
N TYR A 29 2.23 18.89 -8.76
CA TYR A 29 1.18 18.67 -7.77
C TYR A 29 0.44 17.37 -8.08
N VAL A 30 0.11 16.62 -7.03
CA VAL A 30 -0.75 15.43 -7.09
C VAL A 30 -1.93 15.70 -6.17
N PHE A 31 -3.15 15.54 -6.69
CA PHE A 31 -4.35 15.61 -5.88
C PHE A 31 -4.72 14.20 -5.44
N TYR A 32 -4.61 13.93 -4.14
CA TYR A 32 -4.99 12.66 -3.56
C TYR A 32 -6.48 12.69 -3.21
N ASN A 33 -7.25 11.74 -3.74
CA ASN A 33 -8.65 11.55 -3.41
C ASN A 33 -8.95 10.14 -2.90
N GLY A 34 -7.96 9.34 -2.49
CA GLY A 34 -8.16 7.93 -2.12
C GLY A 34 -8.92 7.72 -0.80
N GLU A 35 -9.34 6.49 -0.50
CA GLU A 35 -10.13 6.22 0.73
C GLU A 35 -9.27 6.05 2.00
N GLU A 36 -7.98 5.79 1.83
CA GLU A 36 -7.07 5.58 2.95
C GLU A 36 -6.80 6.88 3.71
N LYS A 37 -6.43 6.73 4.98
CA LYS A 37 -6.01 7.86 5.81
C LYS A 37 -4.69 8.43 5.29
N TYR A 38 -4.78 9.62 4.69
CA TYR A 38 -3.63 10.29 4.09
C TYR A 38 -3.42 11.70 4.67
N PRO A 39 -2.17 12.16 4.87
CA PRO A 39 -1.88 13.50 5.36
C PRO A 39 -2.52 14.61 4.51
N SER A 40 -2.82 15.77 5.10
CA SER A 40 -3.39 16.90 4.36
C SER A 40 -2.45 17.39 3.24
N GLN A 41 -1.15 17.39 3.51
CA GLN A 41 -0.09 17.66 2.53
C GLN A 41 1.11 16.76 2.79
N THR A 42 1.77 16.31 1.74
CA THR A 42 3.06 15.60 1.79
C THR A 42 3.84 15.84 0.50
N GLU A 43 5.07 15.35 0.42
CA GLU A 43 5.93 15.43 -0.76
C GLU A 43 6.39 14.02 -1.14
N LEU A 44 6.30 13.69 -2.44
CA LEU A 44 6.83 12.46 -3.01
C LEU A 44 8.11 12.77 -3.78
N LYS A 45 9.12 11.91 -3.63
CA LYS A 45 10.36 11.97 -4.38
C LYS A 45 10.38 10.88 -5.43
N LEU A 46 10.72 11.24 -6.65
CA LEU A 46 10.87 10.26 -7.73
C LEU A 46 11.93 9.21 -7.38
N SER A 47 12.99 9.61 -6.68
CA SER A 47 14.06 8.70 -6.25
C SER A 47 13.61 7.63 -5.25
N ASP A 48 12.47 7.80 -4.57
CA ASP A 48 11.90 6.76 -3.69
C ASP A 48 11.50 5.52 -4.50
N ALA A 49 11.17 5.68 -5.79
CA ALA A 49 10.87 4.58 -6.70
C ALA A 49 12.12 3.94 -7.36
N PHE A 50 13.32 4.51 -7.19
CA PHE A 50 14.53 3.96 -7.82
C PHE A 50 15.00 2.68 -7.10
N ALA A 51 15.33 1.65 -7.88
CA ALA A 51 15.85 0.38 -7.37
C ALA A 51 17.22 0.53 -6.67
N VAL A 52 18.09 1.39 -7.19
CA VAL A 52 19.40 1.70 -6.59
C VAL A 52 19.34 3.06 -5.94
N LYS A 53 19.52 3.10 -4.62
CA LYS A 53 19.55 4.35 -3.85
C LYS A 53 20.88 5.07 -4.03
N SER A 54 20.81 6.36 -4.32
CA SER A 54 21.97 7.25 -4.42
C SER A 54 21.68 8.52 -3.62
N ALA A 55 22.68 8.98 -2.86
CA ALA A 55 22.58 10.26 -2.15
C ALA A 55 22.48 11.46 -3.10
N LYS A 56 22.86 11.30 -4.37
CA LYS A 56 22.79 12.34 -5.40
C LYS A 56 22.29 11.73 -6.71
N PRO A 57 20.97 11.55 -6.87
CA PRO A 57 20.41 11.02 -8.11
C PRO A 57 20.66 12.01 -9.26
N SER A 58 20.82 11.48 -10.48
CA SER A 58 20.98 12.29 -11.69
C SER A 58 19.69 13.05 -12.07
N LEU A 59 18.54 12.58 -11.59
CA LEU A 59 17.24 13.22 -11.72
C LEU A 59 16.50 13.08 -10.38
N GLU A 60 16.03 14.20 -9.84
CA GLU A 60 15.10 14.23 -8.72
C GLU A 60 13.91 15.08 -9.11
N LEU A 61 12.71 14.55 -8.89
CA LEU A 61 11.45 15.28 -9.07
C LEU A 61 10.69 15.19 -7.75
N LEU A 62 10.30 16.36 -7.26
CA LEU A 62 9.49 16.50 -6.06
C LEU A 62 8.06 16.84 -6.48
N ALA A 63 7.11 16.03 -6.03
CA ALA A 63 5.69 16.26 -6.25
C ALA A 63 5.00 16.56 -4.92
N LYS A 64 4.36 17.73 -4.82
CA LYS A 64 3.53 18.10 -3.67
C LYS A 64 2.20 17.38 -3.77
N VAL A 65 1.93 16.49 -2.83
CA VAL A 65 0.63 15.81 -2.74
C VAL A 65 -0.27 16.62 -1.83
N ILE A 66 -1.46 16.95 -2.33
CA ILE A 66 -2.50 17.65 -1.58
C ILE A 66 -3.69 16.70 -1.49
N ASN A 67 -4.07 16.35 -0.26
CA ASN A 67 -5.28 15.58 -0.04
C ASN A 67 -6.50 16.48 -0.26
N ILE A 68 -7.31 16.12 -1.26
CA ILE A 68 -8.51 16.84 -1.65
C ILE A 68 -9.78 16.11 -1.19
N ASN A 69 -9.69 14.99 -0.48
CA ASN A 69 -10.88 14.38 0.13
C ASN A 69 -11.65 15.42 0.91
N TYR A 70 -12.98 15.37 0.81
CA TYR A 70 -13.84 16.42 1.31
C TYR A 70 -13.55 16.70 2.79
N ASN A 71 -12.92 17.84 3.04
CA ASN A 71 -12.60 18.34 4.35
C ASN A 71 -12.92 19.83 4.33
N LYS A 72 -13.84 20.24 5.21
CA LYS A 72 -14.33 21.62 5.31
C LYS A 72 -13.22 22.64 5.62
N ASP A 73 -12.06 22.19 6.06
CA ASP A 73 -10.92 23.05 6.42
C ASP A 73 -9.90 23.26 5.27
N SER A 74 -10.18 22.75 4.06
CA SER A 74 -9.26 22.88 2.92
C SER A 74 -9.41 24.24 2.22
N LYS A 75 -8.48 25.16 2.52
CA LYS A 75 -8.36 26.46 1.82
C LYS A 75 -8.28 26.32 0.29
N LEU A 76 -7.78 25.21 -0.24
CA LEU A 76 -7.70 24.99 -1.68
C LEU A 76 -9.09 24.79 -2.29
N LEU A 77 -9.96 24.03 -1.62
CA LEU A 77 -11.33 23.79 -2.08
C LEU A 77 -12.16 25.06 -1.98
N GLU A 78 -12.01 25.84 -0.90
CA GLU A 78 -12.67 27.15 -0.75
C GLU A 78 -12.35 28.12 -1.90
N ASN A 79 -11.11 28.11 -2.40
CA ASN A 79 -10.65 29.02 -3.45
C ASN A 79 -10.82 28.45 -4.87
N CYS A 80 -11.23 27.18 -5.01
CA CYS A 80 -11.31 26.50 -6.29
C CYS A 80 -12.61 25.71 -6.43
N LYS A 81 -13.70 26.42 -6.79
CA LYS A 81 -15.03 25.84 -6.98
C LYS A 81 -15.05 24.58 -7.86
N PRO A 82 -14.36 24.52 -9.02
CA PRO A 82 -14.36 23.28 -9.83
C PRO A 82 -13.74 22.08 -9.12
N LEU A 83 -12.72 22.31 -8.29
CA LEU A 83 -12.07 21.25 -7.53
C LEU A 83 -12.95 20.81 -6.35
N GLU A 84 -13.60 21.76 -5.66
CA GLU A 84 -14.62 21.46 -4.65
C GLU A 84 -15.76 20.60 -5.23
N GLU A 85 -16.37 21.03 -6.34
CA GLU A 85 -17.43 20.28 -7.01
C GLU A 85 -16.96 18.88 -7.45
N TYR A 86 -15.71 18.75 -7.92
CA TYR A 86 -15.12 17.44 -8.21
C TYR A 86 -15.03 16.54 -6.98
N THR A 87 -14.63 17.06 -5.83
CA THR A 87 -14.54 16.26 -4.60
C THR A 87 -15.91 15.78 -4.14
N LEU A 88 -16.93 16.63 -4.24
CA LEU A 88 -18.33 16.27 -3.97
C LEU A 88 -18.84 15.19 -4.94
N PHE A 89 -18.48 15.29 -6.22
CA PHE A 89 -18.82 14.28 -7.22
C PHE A 89 -18.23 12.90 -6.89
N VAL A 90 -16.94 12.83 -6.55
CA VAL A 90 -16.27 11.57 -6.18
C VAL A 90 -16.93 10.95 -4.94
N GLU A 91 -17.25 11.75 -3.93
CA GLU A 91 -17.97 11.29 -2.73
C GLU A 91 -19.38 10.76 -3.06
N ALA A 92 -20.11 11.43 -3.96
CA ALA A 92 -21.41 10.95 -4.42
C ALA A 92 -21.30 9.61 -5.15
N VAL A 93 -20.31 9.46 -6.05
CA VAL A 93 -20.04 8.22 -6.78
C VAL A 93 -19.77 7.06 -5.81
N ARG A 94 -18.88 7.25 -4.83
CA ARG A 94 -18.58 6.25 -3.79
C ARG A 94 -19.82 5.80 -3.05
N ARG A 95 -20.62 6.76 -2.56
CA ARG A 95 -21.82 6.46 -1.78
C ARG A 95 -22.83 5.66 -2.59
N HIS A 96 -23.06 6.01 -3.85
CA HIS A 96 -24.03 5.30 -4.68
C HIS A 96 -23.55 3.92 -5.12
N ILE A 97 -22.26 3.75 -5.44
CA ILE A 97 -21.70 2.44 -5.83
C ILE A 97 -21.77 1.45 -4.67
N ARG A 98 -21.53 1.91 -3.43
CA ARG A 98 -21.68 1.06 -2.22
C ARG A 98 -23.12 0.58 -2.00
N LEU A 99 -24.12 1.31 -2.51
CA LEU A 99 -25.53 0.96 -2.38
C LEU A 99 -26.03 0.11 -3.55
N ASP A 100 -25.59 0.42 -4.76
CA ASP A 100 -25.97 -0.25 -6.00
C ASP A 100 -24.78 -0.20 -6.95
N ALA A 101 -24.06 -1.30 -7.10
CA ALA A 101 -22.90 -1.34 -7.98
C ALA A 101 -23.28 -1.21 -9.46
N GLU A 102 -24.49 -1.63 -9.85
CA GLU A 102 -24.95 -1.64 -11.24
C GLU A 102 -25.42 -0.25 -11.69
N ASN A 103 -26.21 0.44 -10.86
CA ASN A 103 -26.76 1.77 -11.20
C ASN A 103 -26.16 2.93 -10.39
N GLY A 104 -25.27 2.66 -9.45
CA GLY A 104 -24.75 3.65 -8.51
C GLY A 104 -24.08 4.84 -9.21
N PHE A 105 -23.25 4.56 -10.20
CA PHE A 105 -22.61 5.62 -10.98
C PHE A 105 -23.63 6.53 -11.70
N LYS A 106 -24.65 5.93 -12.32
CA LYS A 106 -25.74 6.65 -13.01
C LYS A 106 -26.56 7.49 -12.03
N ASN A 107 -26.81 6.97 -10.83
CA ASN A 107 -27.53 7.68 -9.78
C ASN A 107 -26.72 8.85 -9.21
N ALA A 108 -25.41 8.68 -9.05
CA ALA A 108 -24.50 9.75 -8.64
C ALA A 108 -24.49 10.91 -9.65
N ILE A 109 -24.42 10.63 -10.96
CA ILE A 109 -24.49 11.68 -12.00
C ILE A 109 -25.80 12.47 -11.88
N LYS A 110 -26.94 11.78 -11.75
CA LYS A 110 -28.24 12.44 -11.63
C LYS A 110 -28.29 13.35 -10.41
N GLU A 111 -27.81 12.85 -9.27
CA GLU A 111 -27.74 13.64 -8.04
C GLU A 111 -26.86 14.88 -8.20
N CYS A 112 -25.68 14.72 -8.80
CA CYS A 112 -24.73 15.84 -8.97
C CYS A 112 -25.31 16.93 -9.89
N ILE A 113 -25.94 16.56 -11.00
CA ILE A 113 -26.63 17.51 -11.89
C ILE A 113 -27.76 18.24 -11.14
N GLN A 114 -28.56 17.53 -10.34
CA GLN A 114 -29.65 18.12 -9.56
C GLN A 114 -29.15 19.11 -8.50
N ASN A 115 -27.99 18.83 -7.91
CA ASN A 115 -27.38 19.64 -6.86
C ASN A 115 -26.39 20.70 -7.38
N ASP A 116 -26.37 20.96 -8.69
CA ASP A 116 -25.47 21.93 -9.34
C ASP A 116 -23.97 21.63 -9.18
N ILE A 117 -23.61 20.35 -8.97
CA ILE A 117 -22.23 19.86 -8.81
C ILE A 117 -21.69 19.44 -10.17
N LEU A 118 -20.66 20.13 -10.68
CA LEU A 118 -20.09 19.91 -12.01
C LEU A 118 -21.16 19.92 -13.12
N ARG A 119 -22.29 20.59 -12.91
CA ARG A 119 -23.50 20.43 -13.71
C ARG A 119 -23.24 20.65 -15.19
N ASP A 120 -22.66 21.79 -15.57
CA ASP A 120 -22.41 22.08 -16.97
C ASP A 120 -21.41 21.09 -17.62
N TYR A 121 -20.47 20.58 -16.82
CA TYR A 121 -19.51 19.58 -17.30
C TYR A 121 -20.22 18.24 -17.53
N LEU A 122 -20.97 17.77 -16.53
CA LEU A 122 -21.73 16.53 -16.58
C LEU A 122 -22.83 16.57 -17.64
N GLU A 123 -23.58 17.66 -17.79
CA GLU A 123 -24.63 17.80 -18.82
C GLU A 123 -24.03 17.72 -20.23
N ARG A 124 -22.95 18.47 -20.50
CA ARG A 124 -22.26 18.46 -21.81
C ARG A 124 -21.66 17.11 -22.15
N LYS A 125 -21.11 16.42 -21.14
CA LYS A 125 -20.42 15.15 -21.33
C LYS A 125 -21.32 13.92 -21.17
N SER A 126 -22.48 14.01 -20.52
CA SER A 126 -23.33 12.87 -20.13
C SER A 126 -23.71 11.92 -21.28
N ARG A 127 -23.82 12.38 -22.53
CA ARG A 127 -24.11 11.48 -23.67
C ARG A 127 -22.89 10.67 -24.15
N GLU A 128 -21.69 11.23 -24.15
CA GLU A 128 -20.46 10.53 -24.58
C GLU A 128 -19.76 9.84 -23.41
N VAL A 129 -19.76 10.47 -22.23
CA VAL A 129 -19.07 10.02 -21.02
C VAL A 129 -19.79 8.91 -20.29
N MET A 130 -21.12 8.77 -20.43
CA MET A 130 -21.79 7.55 -19.95
C MET A 130 -21.34 6.32 -20.74
N ASN A 131 -21.19 6.43 -22.07
CA ASN A 131 -20.72 5.32 -22.90
C ASN A 131 -19.20 5.12 -22.80
N MET A 132 -18.43 6.20 -22.63
CA MET A 132 -16.96 6.16 -22.53
C MET A 132 -16.46 5.77 -21.14
N LEU A 133 -17.07 6.23 -20.03
CA LEU A 133 -16.67 5.79 -18.68
C LEU A 133 -17.11 4.36 -18.38
N ILE A 134 -18.23 3.87 -18.95
CA ILE A 134 -18.58 2.45 -18.88
C ILE A 134 -17.61 1.60 -19.72
N ALA A 135 -16.99 2.16 -20.77
CA ALA A 135 -16.09 1.44 -21.68
C ALA A 135 -14.59 1.54 -21.32
N GLU A 136 -14.14 2.65 -20.72
CA GLU A 136 -12.75 2.86 -20.29
C GLU A 136 -12.51 2.47 -18.83
N TYR A 137 -13.54 2.50 -17.98
CA TYR A 137 -13.45 1.98 -16.61
C TYR A 137 -13.85 0.50 -16.64
N ASP A 138 -12.89 -0.34 -17.02
CA ASP A 138 -13.02 -1.79 -16.89
C ASP A 138 -12.97 -2.15 -15.40
N TYR A 139 -14.14 -2.06 -14.75
CA TYR A 139 -14.36 -2.47 -13.37
C TYR A 139 -13.85 -3.89 -13.10
N ASP A 140 -13.85 -4.76 -14.13
CA ASP A 140 -13.35 -6.12 -14.01
C ASP A 140 -11.82 -6.17 -13.92
N THR A 141 -11.11 -5.28 -14.63
CA THR A 141 -9.64 -5.17 -14.53
C THR A 141 -9.21 -4.55 -13.18
N ASP A 142 -9.91 -3.52 -12.68
CA ASP A 142 -9.58 -2.90 -11.38
C ASP A 142 -9.85 -3.88 -10.22
N ILE A 143 -10.96 -4.63 -10.27
CA ILE A 143 -11.23 -5.74 -9.32
C ILE A 143 -10.20 -6.85 -9.46
N ALA A 144 -9.78 -7.22 -10.69
CA ALA A 144 -8.80 -8.28 -10.90
C ALA A 144 -7.43 -7.92 -10.34
N VAL A 145 -6.96 -6.69 -10.57
CA VAL A 145 -5.68 -6.21 -10.03
C VAL A 145 -5.73 -6.12 -8.52
N GLN A 146 -6.80 -5.57 -7.92
CA GLN A 146 -6.91 -5.54 -6.46
C GLN A 146 -6.97 -6.94 -5.84
N ARG A 147 -7.66 -7.89 -6.47
CA ARG A 147 -7.67 -9.30 -6.02
C ARG A 147 -6.32 -9.99 -6.16
N GLU A 148 -5.54 -9.62 -7.17
CA GLU A 148 -4.18 -10.11 -7.37
C GLU A 148 -3.25 -9.54 -6.30
N GLU A 149 -3.29 -8.24 -6.06
CA GLU A 149 -2.53 -7.57 -4.98
C GLU A 149 -2.89 -8.10 -3.59
N GLU A 150 -4.19 -8.27 -3.29
CA GLU A 150 -4.65 -8.88 -2.03
C GLU A 150 -4.16 -10.33 -1.88
N ARG A 151 -4.11 -11.10 -2.97
CA ARG A 151 -3.57 -12.46 -2.96
C ARG A 151 -2.07 -12.47 -2.73
N GLU A 152 -1.32 -11.56 -3.35
CA GLU A 152 0.12 -11.45 -3.15
C GLU A 152 0.46 -11.07 -1.71
N ILE A 153 -0.26 -10.10 -1.13
CA ILE A 153 -0.10 -9.69 0.27
C ILE A 153 -0.45 -10.87 1.20
N ALA A 154 -1.59 -11.52 1.00
CA ALA A 154 -2.00 -12.66 1.82
C ALA A 154 -1.03 -13.84 1.72
N PHE A 155 -0.46 -14.09 0.54
CA PHE A 155 0.55 -15.12 0.34
C PHE A 155 1.86 -14.76 1.07
N ALA A 156 2.33 -13.52 0.93
CA ALA A 156 3.54 -13.04 1.60
C ALA A 156 3.41 -13.08 3.13
N GLU A 157 2.26 -12.67 3.67
CA GLU A 157 1.96 -12.77 5.11
C GLU A 157 1.89 -14.23 5.57
N GLY A 158 1.25 -15.10 4.78
CA GLY A 158 1.17 -16.54 5.07
C GLY A 158 2.54 -17.22 5.08
N GLU A 159 3.41 -16.88 4.13
CA GLU A 159 4.79 -17.38 4.07
C GLU A 159 5.59 -16.90 5.28
N ALA A 160 5.52 -15.61 5.60
CA ALA A 160 6.21 -15.03 6.76
C ALA A 160 5.77 -15.69 8.08
N GLN A 161 4.46 -15.85 8.29
CA GLN A 161 3.92 -16.53 9.47
C GLN A 161 4.30 -18.01 9.52
N GLY A 162 4.35 -18.69 8.36
CA GLY A 162 4.76 -20.09 8.26
C GLY A 162 6.22 -20.28 8.65
N ILE A 163 7.11 -19.41 8.17
CA ILE A 163 8.53 -19.41 8.52
C ILE A 163 8.71 -19.15 10.02
N GLU A 164 8.03 -18.14 10.56
CA GLU A 164 8.11 -17.79 11.99
C GLU A 164 7.68 -18.96 12.88
N ARG A 165 6.50 -19.55 12.62
CA ARG A 165 6.01 -20.72 13.35
C ARG A 165 6.94 -21.93 13.21
N GLY A 166 7.48 -22.17 12.01
CA GLY A 166 8.41 -23.28 11.76
C GLY A 166 9.71 -23.13 12.56
N ILE A 167 10.25 -21.91 12.62
CA ILE A 167 11.43 -21.60 13.43
C ILE A 167 11.12 -21.79 14.92
N GLU A 168 10.00 -21.26 15.41
CA GLU A 168 9.61 -21.36 16.82
C GLU A 168 9.42 -22.82 17.25
N GLN A 169 8.67 -23.61 16.47
CA GLN A 169 8.47 -25.04 16.72
C GLN A 169 9.78 -25.81 16.66
N GLY A 170 10.65 -25.51 15.68
CA GLY A 170 11.96 -26.15 15.56
C GLY A 170 12.88 -25.87 16.76
N ILE A 171 12.87 -24.63 17.25
CA ILE A 171 13.63 -24.24 18.45
C ILE A 171 13.09 -24.96 19.69
N GLN A 172 11.77 -24.95 19.92
CA GLN A 172 11.17 -25.61 21.07
C GLN A 172 11.43 -27.13 21.07
N GLN A 173 11.23 -27.79 19.92
CA GLN A 173 11.47 -29.21 19.77
C GLN A 173 12.96 -29.53 19.99
N GLY A 174 13.87 -28.76 19.41
CA GLY A 174 15.31 -28.93 19.59
C GLY A 174 15.77 -28.78 21.05
N PHE A 175 15.21 -27.82 21.80
CA PHE A 175 15.50 -27.67 23.23
C PHE A 175 14.97 -28.84 24.06
N SER A 176 13.75 -29.32 23.76
CA SER A 176 13.13 -30.46 24.44
C SER A 176 13.92 -31.75 24.19
N ASP A 177 14.24 -32.04 22.93
CA ASP A 177 14.99 -33.23 22.53
C ASP A 177 16.42 -33.22 23.09
N GLY A 178 17.10 -32.08 23.03
CA GLY A 178 18.44 -31.91 23.63
C GLY A 178 18.44 -32.08 25.14
N SER A 179 17.44 -31.54 25.84
CA SER A 179 17.29 -31.70 27.28
C SER A 179 17.03 -33.16 27.67
N ARG A 180 16.15 -33.85 26.92
CA ARG A 180 15.86 -35.27 27.11
C ARG A 180 17.09 -36.14 26.84
N GLN A 181 17.82 -35.88 25.78
CA GLN A 181 19.03 -36.63 25.44
C GLN A 181 20.10 -36.47 26.52
N LYS A 182 20.31 -35.25 27.02
CA LYS A 182 21.24 -34.99 28.13
C LYS A 182 20.83 -35.70 29.42
N ALA A 183 19.52 -35.77 29.72
CA ALA A 183 19.01 -36.52 30.87
C ALA A 183 19.32 -38.03 30.74
N LEU A 184 19.13 -38.61 29.54
CA LEU A 184 19.44 -40.01 29.26
C LEU A 184 20.95 -40.31 29.36
N GLU A 185 21.80 -39.44 28.79
CA GLU A 185 23.26 -39.59 28.88
C GLU A 185 23.76 -39.49 30.33
N THR A 186 23.22 -38.54 31.10
CA THR A 186 23.54 -38.38 32.53
C THR A 186 23.12 -39.61 33.33
N ALA A 187 21.92 -40.13 33.11
CA ALA A 187 21.43 -41.32 33.78
C ALA A 187 22.25 -42.57 33.45
N LYS A 188 22.66 -42.77 32.18
CA LYS A 188 23.56 -43.86 31.77
C LYS A 188 24.91 -43.79 32.48
N LEU A 189 25.50 -42.59 32.56
CA LEU A 189 26.78 -42.38 33.25
C LEU A 189 26.67 -42.76 34.73
N MET A 190 25.63 -42.28 35.41
CA MET A 190 25.42 -42.55 36.85
C MET A 190 25.12 -44.02 37.12
N LYS A 191 24.36 -44.69 36.24
CA LYS A 191 24.10 -46.13 36.32
C LYS A 191 25.40 -46.94 36.19
N ASN A 192 26.28 -46.57 35.26
CA ASN A 192 27.60 -47.19 35.12
C ASN A 192 28.52 -46.95 36.33
N MET A 193 28.30 -45.88 37.08
CA MET A 193 29.03 -45.58 38.32
C MET A 193 28.37 -46.20 39.58
N ASN A 194 27.37 -47.08 39.42
CA ASN A 194 26.64 -47.74 40.50
C ASN A 194 25.92 -46.80 41.49
N TYR A 195 25.45 -45.63 41.02
CA TYR A 195 24.57 -44.80 41.85
C TYR A 195 23.23 -45.49 42.13
N PRO A 196 22.61 -45.27 43.31
CA PRO A 196 21.26 -45.76 43.60
C PRO A 196 20.24 -45.26 42.59
N ILE A 197 19.30 -46.13 42.18
CA ILE A 197 18.25 -45.80 41.20
C ILE A 197 17.42 -44.59 41.66
N SER A 198 17.18 -44.45 42.97
CA SER A 198 16.49 -43.29 43.55
C SER A 198 17.18 -41.96 43.23
N ASP A 199 18.51 -41.94 43.30
CA ASP A 199 19.32 -40.73 43.12
C ASP A 199 19.42 -40.40 41.64
N ILE A 200 19.51 -41.41 40.78
CA ILE A 200 19.49 -41.25 39.31
C ILE A 200 18.16 -40.65 38.85
N CYS A 201 17.02 -41.14 39.35
CA CYS A 201 15.70 -40.58 39.02
C CYS A 201 15.58 -39.12 39.49
N THR A 202 16.07 -38.83 40.71
CA THR A 202 16.03 -37.48 41.29
C THR A 202 16.88 -36.48 40.49
N ILE A 203 18.06 -36.89 40.01
CA ILE A 203 19.00 -35.98 39.32
C ILE A 203 18.67 -35.84 37.83
N SER A 204 18.28 -36.92 37.16
CA SER A 204 17.98 -36.91 35.72
C SER A 204 16.55 -36.49 35.39
N GLY A 205 15.63 -36.56 36.36
CA GLY A 205 14.20 -36.32 36.15
C GLY A 205 13.49 -37.41 35.35
N LEU A 206 14.15 -38.54 35.09
CA LEU A 206 13.59 -39.70 34.40
C LEU A 206 12.78 -40.58 35.37
N SER A 207 11.81 -41.31 34.83
CA SER A 207 11.04 -42.29 35.59
C SER A 207 11.88 -43.53 35.93
N VAL A 208 11.50 -44.25 36.98
CA VAL A 208 12.15 -45.51 37.40
C VAL A 208 12.18 -46.52 36.23
N GLU A 209 11.08 -46.64 35.49
CA GLU A 209 11.00 -47.52 34.32
C GLU A 209 11.97 -47.12 33.19
N GLU A 210 12.15 -45.83 32.95
CA GLU A 210 13.11 -45.34 31.95
C GLU A 210 14.55 -45.64 32.39
N VAL A 211 14.88 -45.44 33.67
CA VAL A 211 16.21 -45.71 34.23
C VAL A 211 16.53 -47.21 34.25
N GLU A 212 15.55 -48.06 34.54
CA GLU A 212 15.71 -49.52 34.52
C GLU A 212 15.97 -50.05 33.11
N LYS A 213 15.36 -49.44 32.08
CA LYS A 213 15.51 -49.79 30.66
C LYS A 213 16.81 -49.28 30.00
N LEU A 214 17.54 -48.35 30.62
CA LEU A 214 18.81 -47.81 30.10
C LEU A 214 19.98 -48.80 30.16
#